data_AF-A0A7L0XAW1-F1
#
_entry.id   AF-A0A7L0XAW1-F1
#
_cell.length_a   1.000
_cell.length_b   1.000
_cell.length_c   1.000
_cell.angle_alpha   90.00
_cell.angle_beta   90.00
_cell.angle_gamma   90.00
#
_symmetry.space_group_name_H-M   'P 1'
#
loop_
_entity.id
_entity.type
_entity.pdbx_description
1 polymer ?
#
loop_
_entity_poly.entity_id
_entity_poly.type
_entity_poly.pdbx_seq_one_letter_code
_entity_poly.pdbx_strand_id
1 'polypeptide(L)'
;NRMHESLMLFDSICNNKFFIDTSIILFLNKKDLFAEKIKKSPLTICFPEYTGPNTYEDAAAYIQAQFESKNRSPNKEIYCHMTCATDTNNIQVVFDAVTDIIIA
;
A
#
# COMPACT_ATOMS: atom_id res chain seq x y z
N ASN A 1 -6.74 -9.27 12.76
CA ASN A 1 -7.16 -9.06 11.35
C ASN A 1 -5.90 -8.67 10.61
N ARG A 2 -5.45 -9.50 9.65
CA ARG A 2 -4.12 -9.38 9.03
C ARG A 2 -3.86 -8.00 8.39
N MET A 3 -4.88 -7.32 7.88
CA MET A 3 -4.70 -5.99 7.29
C MET A 3 -4.33 -4.94 8.35
N HIS A 4 -4.96 -5.00 9.53
CA HIS A 4 -4.64 -4.10 10.63
C HIS A 4 -3.25 -4.38 11.21
N GLU A 5 -2.87 -5.65 11.31
CA GLU A 5 -1.52 -6.04 11.71
C GLU A 5 -0.47 -5.48 10.73
N SER A 6 -0.74 -5.55 9.42
CA SER A 6 0.13 -4.92 8.41
C SER A 6 0.20 -3.41 8.54
N LEU A 7 -0.92 -2.72 8.82
CA LEU A 7 -0.93 -1.27 9.06
C LEU A 7 -0.13 -0.88 10.30
N MET A 8 -0.24 -1.64 11.40
CA MET A 8 0.52 -1.40 12.63
C MET A 8 2.03 -1.61 12.41
N LEU A 9 2.39 -2.68 11.69
CA LEU A 9 3.78 -2.95 11.34
C LEU A 9 4.34 -1.84 10.44
N PHE A 10 3.57 -1.42 9.43
CA PHE A 10 3.96 -0.34 8.54
C PHE A 10 4.16 0.97 9.30
N ASP A 11 3.24 1.35 10.19
CA ASP A 11 3.37 2.55 11.05
C ASP A 11 4.67 2.52 11.87
N SER A 12 5.05 1.35 12.38
CA SER A 12 6.27 1.17 13.17
C SER A 12 7.55 1.28 12.33
N ILE A 13 7.53 0.83 11.07
CA ILE A 13 8.67 0.91 10.14
C ILE A 13 8.78 2.32 9.57
N CYS A 14 7.67 2.85 9.05
CA CYS A 14 7.58 4.14 8.38
C CYS A 14 8.04 5.28 9.28
N ASN A 15 7.71 5.21 10.58
CA ASN A 15 8.05 6.25 11.55
C ASN A 15 9.27 5.89 12.42
N ASN A 16 10.06 4.88 12.04
CA ASN A 16 11.25 4.53 12.78
C ASN A 16 12.33 5.61 12.59
N LYS A 17 12.98 6.03 13.69
CA LYS A 17 14.06 7.02 13.66
C LYS A 17 15.23 6.67 12.73
N PHE A 18 15.49 5.37 12.53
CA PHE A 18 16.56 4.91 11.65
C PHE A 18 16.21 4.99 10.17
N PHE A 19 14.93 5.18 9.84
CA PHE A 19 14.44 5.26 8.48
C PHE A 19 13.87 6.64 8.13
N ILE A 20 14.02 7.70 8.96
CA ILE A 20 13.35 9.00 8.74
C ILE A 20 13.56 9.51 7.31
N ASP A 21 14.81 9.59 6.86
CA ASP A 21 15.19 10.09 5.53
C ASP A 21 15.27 9.00 4.45
N THR A 22 14.59 7.87 4.67
CA THR A 22 14.54 6.74 3.72
C THR A 22 13.17 6.69 3.05
N SER A 23 13.16 6.78 1.72
CA SER A 23 11.96 6.53 0.90
C SER A 23 11.51 5.07 1.03
N ILE A 24 10.21 4.83 0.94
CA ILE A 24 9.63 3.49 1.11
C ILE A 24 8.91 3.08 -0.16
N ILE A 25 9.22 1.88 -0.66
CA ILE A 25 8.45 1.24 -1.71
C ILE A 25 7.47 0.26 -1.03
N LEU A 26 6.17 0.51 -1.18
CA LEU A 26 5.08 -0.29 -0.62
C LEU A 26 4.46 -1.18 -1.71
N PHE A 27 4.48 -2.49 -1.50
CA PHE A 27 3.80 -3.44 -2.37
C PHE A 27 2.51 -3.96 -1.75
N LEU A 28 1.38 -3.53 -2.34
CA LEU A 28 0.07 -4.09 -2.08
C LEU A 28 -0.15 -5.29 -3.01
N ASN A 29 0.37 -6.44 -2.57
CA ASN A 29 0.36 -7.67 -3.34
C ASN A 29 -1.02 -8.37 -3.27
N LYS A 30 -1.24 -9.30 -4.21
CA LYS A 30 -2.46 -10.11 -4.40
C LYS A 30 -3.63 -9.31 -4.99
N LYS A 31 -3.34 -8.39 -5.92
CA LYS A 31 -4.37 -7.57 -6.61
C LYS A 31 -5.48 -8.43 -7.24
N ASP A 32 -5.10 -9.58 -7.80
CA ASP A 32 -5.97 -10.58 -8.42
C ASP A 32 -6.96 -11.19 -7.41
N LEU A 33 -6.45 -11.67 -6.28
CA LEU A 33 -7.29 -12.24 -5.22
C LEU A 33 -8.18 -11.18 -4.59
N PHE A 34 -7.70 -9.95 -4.47
CA PHE A 34 -8.49 -8.85 -3.94
C PHE A 34 -9.66 -8.47 -4.85
N ALA A 35 -9.41 -8.38 -6.17
CA ALA A 35 -10.44 -8.10 -7.17
C ALA A 35 -11.59 -9.12 -7.15
N GLU A 36 -11.30 -10.39 -6.89
CA GLU A 36 -12.35 -11.41 -6.74
C GLU A 36 -13.03 -11.38 -5.36
N LYS A 37 -12.28 -11.05 -4.31
CA LYS A 37 -12.80 -11.03 -2.94
C LYS A 37 -13.78 -9.87 -2.72
N ILE A 38 -13.48 -8.68 -3.24
CA ILE A 38 -14.31 -7.49 -3.02
C ILE A 38 -15.73 -7.65 -3.57
N LYS A 39 -15.91 -8.47 -4.64
CA LYS A 39 -17.22 -8.82 -5.21
C LYS A 39 -18.12 -9.59 -4.24
N LYS A 40 -17.54 -10.31 -3.28
CA LYS A 40 -18.25 -11.21 -2.35
C LYS A 40 -18.22 -10.72 -0.91
N SER A 41 -17.22 -9.93 -0.55
CA SER A 41 -16.98 -9.48 0.81
C SER A 41 -16.67 -7.99 0.76
N PRO A 42 -17.60 -7.13 1.22
CA PRO A 42 -17.38 -5.69 1.17
C PRO A 42 -16.21 -5.27 2.05
N LEU A 43 -15.55 -4.18 1.66
CA LEU A 43 -14.40 -3.65 2.40
C LEU A 43 -14.74 -3.31 3.86
N THR A 44 -16.00 -2.95 4.11
CA THR A 44 -16.53 -2.58 5.44
C THR A 44 -16.42 -3.68 6.50
N ILE A 45 -16.27 -4.95 6.10
CA ILE A 45 -15.95 -6.05 7.03
C ILE A 45 -14.59 -5.82 7.72
N CYS A 46 -13.65 -5.24 6.98
CA CYS A 46 -12.33 -4.88 7.50
C CYS A 46 -12.29 -3.41 7.97
N PHE A 47 -12.91 -2.49 7.24
CA PHE A 47 -12.86 -1.05 7.54
C PHE A 47 -14.28 -0.49 7.68
N PRO A 48 -14.91 -0.62 8.86
CA PRO A 48 -16.31 -0.21 9.06
C PRO A 48 -16.61 1.24 8.67
N GLU A 49 -15.60 2.11 8.73
CA GLU A 49 -15.67 3.52 8.37
C GLU A 49 -15.58 3.80 6.86
N TYR A 50 -15.33 2.77 6.03
CA TYR A 50 -15.31 2.92 4.57
C TYR A 50 -16.71 3.22 4.03
N THR A 51 -16.84 4.35 3.34
CA THR A 51 -18.10 4.83 2.75
C THR A 51 -18.08 4.86 1.22
N GLY A 52 -16.98 4.45 0.60
CA GLY A 52 -16.83 4.44 -0.84
C GLY A 52 -17.58 3.29 -1.55
N PRO A 53 -17.63 3.30 -2.88
CA PRO A 53 -18.22 2.22 -3.68
C PRO A 53 -17.54 0.86 -3.44
N ASN A 54 -18.28 -0.23 -3.58
CA ASN A 54 -17.73 -1.58 -3.47
C ASN A 54 -17.11 -2.06 -4.80
N THR A 55 -16.24 -1.24 -5.38
CA THR A 55 -15.45 -1.53 -6.59
C THR A 55 -14.03 -1.91 -6.19
N TYR A 56 -13.26 -2.51 -7.10
CA TYR A 56 -11.85 -2.80 -6.83
C TYR A 56 -11.05 -1.50 -6.70
N GLU A 57 -11.29 -0.55 -7.59
CA GLU A 57 -10.54 0.68 -7.73
C GLU A 57 -10.69 1.56 -6.47
N ASP A 58 -11.93 1.80 -6.02
CA ASP A 58 -12.19 2.63 -4.84
C ASP A 58 -11.68 1.95 -3.57
N ALA A 59 -11.87 0.64 -3.45
CA ALA A 59 -11.43 -0.11 -2.28
C ALA A 59 -9.90 -0.21 -2.19
N ALA A 60 -9.21 -0.38 -3.33
CA ALA A 60 -7.75 -0.44 -3.40
C ALA A 60 -7.14 0.94 -3.10
N ALA A 61 -7.72 2.01 -3.65
CA ALA A 61 -7.31 3.39 -3.35
C ALA A 61 -7.49 3.71 -1.87
N TYR A 62 -8.59 3.28 -1.25
CA TYR A 62 -8.78 3.45 0.19
C TYR A 62 -7.72 2.71 1.00
N ILE A 63 -7.42 1.45 0.69
CA ILE A 63 -6.38 0.70 1.39
C ILE A 63 -5.03 1.41 1.27
N GLN A 64 -4.67 1.86 0.07
CA GLN A 64 -3.45 2.64 -0.15
C GLN A 64 -3.41 3.89 0.73
N ALA A 65 -4.48 4.68 0.75
CA ALA A 65 -4.58 5.87 1.60
C ALA A 65 -4.44 5.53 3.10
N GLN A 66 -4.96 4.39 3.55
CA GLN A 66 -4.79 3.95 4.94
C GLN A 66 -3.32 3.69 5.30
N PHE A 67 -2.50 3.17 4.36
CA PHE A 67 -1.06 3.03 4.56
C PHE A 67 -0.34 4.38 4.51
N GLU A 68 -0.62 5.20 3.50
CA GLU A 68 0.00 6.52 3.33
C GLU A 68 -0.29 7.43 4.54
N SER A 69 -1.49 7.35 5.13
CA SER A 69 -1.86 8.10 6.33
C SER A 69 -1.02 7.77 7.57
N LYS A 70 -0.27 6.66 7.57
CA LYS A 70 0.66 6.31 8.66
C LYS A 70 1.97 7.09 8.58
N ASN A 71 2.26 7.73 7.45
CA ASN A 71 3.44 8.56 7.33
C ASN A 71 3.29 9.85 8.12
N ARG A 72 4.16 10.05 9.11
CA ARG A 72 4.21 11.29 9.90
C ARG A 72 5.31 12.25 9.44
N SER A 73 6.10 11.84 8.46
CA SER A 73 7.24 12.61 7.94
C SER A 73 6.84 13.27 6.61
N PRO A 74 6.72 14.60 6.54
CA PRO A 74 6.23 15.29 5.35
C PRO A 74 7.17 15.14 4.13
N ASN A 75 8.46 14.90 4.38
CA ASN A 75 9.48 14.76 3.33
C ASN A 75 9.71 13.31 2.92
N LYS A 76 9.06 12.34 3.58
CA LYS A 76 9.23 10.92 3.28
C LYS A 76 8.29 10.54 2.16
N GLU A 77 8.85 10.01 1.09
CA GLU A 77 8.07 9.52 -0.04
C GLU A 77 7.71 8.04 0.17
N ILE A 78 6.45 7.71 -0.13
CA ILE A 78 5.95 6.33 -0.16
C ILE A 78 5.46 6.05 -1.58
N TYR A 79 6.15 5.15 -2.26
CA TYR A 79 5.82 4.70 -3.60
C TYR A 79 4.99 3.42 -3.48
N CYS A 80 3.68 3.54 -3.69
CA CYS A 80 2.75 2.41 -3.57
C CYS A 80 2.49 1.76 -4.93
N HIS A 81 2.63 0.44 -5.00
CA HIS A 81 2.31 -0.35 -6.19
C HIS A 81 1.41 -1.54 -5.87
N MET A 82 0.38 -1.71 -6.68
CA MET A 82 -0.53 -2.86 -6.64
C MET A 82 0.07 -4.00 -7.48
N THR A 83 0.45 -5.10 -6.85
CA THR A 83 1.16 -6.21 -7.50
C THR A 83 0.40 -7.53 -7.43
N CYS A 84 0.74 -8.46 -8.31
CA CYS A 84 0.37 -9.86 -8.18
C CYS A 84 1.65 -10.71 -8.10
N ALA A 85 1.64 -11.80 -7.35
CA ALA A 85 2.81 -12.66 -7.19
C ALA A 85 3.29 -13.28 -8.52
N THR A 86 2.41 -13.40 -9.52
CA THR A 86 2.75 -13.86 -10.88
C THR A 86 3.17 -12.71 -11.81
N ASP A 87 3.07 -11.46 -11.37
CA ASP A 87 3.55 -10.29 -12.09
C ASP A 87 5.06 -10.18 -11.89
N THR A 88 5.82 -10.85 -12.75
CA THR A 88 7.29 -10.90 -12.71
C THR A 88 7.95 -9.57 -13.05
N ASN A 89 7.18 -8.54 -13.40
CA ASN A 89 7.66 -7.18 -13.60
C ASN A 89 7.96 -6.43 -12.30
N ASN A 90 7.76 -7.05 -11.13
CA ASN A 90 8.08 -6.45 -9.82
C ASN A 90 9.50 -5.87 -9.75
N ILE A 91 10.49 -6.51 -10.40
CA ILE A 91 11.87 -6.00 -10.43
C ILE A 91 11.97 -4.72 -11.25
N GLN A 92 11.30 -4.63 -12.41
CA GLN A 92 11.27 -3.39 -13.19
C GLN A 92 10.61 -2.26 -12.41
N VAL A 93 9.51 -2.54 -11.69
CA VAL A 93 8.85 -1.55 -10.81
C VAL A 93 9.78 -1.05 -9.71
N VAL A 94 10.56 -1.93 -9.07
CA VAL A 94 11.60 -1.51 -8.10
C VAL A 94 12.64 -0.64 -8.79
N PHE A 95 13.12 -1.02 -9.97
CA PHE A 95 14.12 -0.25 -10.71
C PHE A 95 13.61 1.12 -11.14
N ASP A 96 12.38 1.22 -11.62
CA ASP A 96 11.75 2.48 -12.02
C ASP A 96 11.61 3.41 -10.80
N ALA A 97 11.08 2.90 -9.68
CA ALA A 97 10.96 3.67 -8.44
C ALA A 97 12.34 4.11 -7.90
N VAL A 98 13.36 3.24 -7.97
CA VAL A 98 14.74 3.60 -7.57
C VAL A 98 15.36 4.64 -8.52
N THR A 99 15.08 4.57 -9.82
CA THR A 99 15.58 5.54 -10.81
C THR A 99 14.99 6.93 -10.56
N ASP A 100 13.69 7.01 -10.25
CA ASP A 100 13.02 8.26 -9.90
C ASP A 100 13.56 8.87 -8.59
N ILE A 101 13.89 8.04 -7.58
CA ILE A 101 14.47 8.50 -6.30
C ILE A 101 15.90 9.04 -6.48
N ILE A 102 16.72 8.47 -7.38
CA ILE A 102 18.14 8.85 -7.56
C ILE A 102 18.30 10.09 -8.45
N ILE A 103 17.35 10.36 -9.35
CA ILE A 103 17.44 11.46 -10.33
C ILE A 103 16.79 12.77 -9.83
N ALA A 104 16.15 12.77 -8.65
CA ALA A 104 15.60 13.96 -8.00
C ALA A 104 16.65 14.81 -7.25
#